data_AF-A0A2N2M094-F1
#
_entry.id   AF-A0A2N2M094-F1
#
_cell.length_a   1.000
_cell.length_b   1.000
_cell.length_c   1.000
_cell.angle_alpha   90.00
_cell.angle_beta   90.00
_cell.angle_gamma   90.00
#
_symmetry.space_group_name_H-M   'P 1'
#
loop_
_entity.id
_entity.type
_entity.pdbx_description
1 polymer ?
#
loop_
_entity_poly.entity_id
_entity_poly.type
_entity_poly.pdbx_seq_one_letter_code
_entity_poly.pdbx_strand_id
1 'polypeptide(L)'
;MKHLINLLFKSFYVTILSFLICSFIGVSIAQEDELDERVKSCISCCNAKTQACFNINPDRRLCTVELENCVATCKSEGKSPSEWSDCWSQSES
;
A
#
# COMPACT_ATOMS: atom_id res chain seq x y z
N MET A 1 9.06 -51.60 25.99
CA MET A 1 9.63 -51.13 24.70
C MET A 1 8.62 -50.41 23.80
N LYS A 2 7.42 -50.96 23.50
CA LYS A 2 6.40 -50.30 22.65
C LYS A 2 5.93 -48.92 23.15
N HIS A 3 5.76 -48.74 24.46
CA HIS A 3 5.36 -47.45 25.04
C HIS A 3 6.42 -46.35 24.90
N LEU A 4 7.71 -46.72 24.94
CA LEU A 4 8.82 -45.78 24.80
C LEU A 4 8.91 -45.25 23.37
N ILE A 5 8.69 -46.12 22.38
CA ILE A 5 8.68 -45.79 20.95
C ILE A 5 7.51 -44.84 20.62
N ASN A 6 6.32 -45.08 21.18
CA ASN A 6 5.15 -44.21 20.98
C ASN A 6 5.31 -42.81 21.60
N LEU A 7 6.06 -42.69 22.70
CA LEU A 7 6.36 -41.41 23.34
C LEU A 7 7.36 -40.59 22.49
N LEU A 8 8.39 -41.25 21.96
CA LEU A 8 9.37 -40.60 21.08
C LEU A 8 8.74 -40.15 19.75
N PHE A 9 7.83 -40.95 19.18
CA PHE A 9 7.15 -40.61 17.93
C PHE A 9 6.20 -39.41 18.07
N LYS A 10 5.47 -39.32 19.19
CA LYS A 10 4.60 -38.16 19.49
C LYS A 10 5.41 -36.89 19.72
N SER A 11 6.54 -36.98 20.44
CA SER A 11 7.40 -35.82 20.69
C SER A 11 7.99 -35.25 19.40
N PHE A 12 8.36 -36.11 18.46
CA PHE A 12 8.92 -35.71 17.17
C PHE A 12 7.87 -35.10 16.23
N TYR A 13 6.63 -35.59 16.29
CA TYR A 13 5.53 -35.06 15.50
C TYR A 13 5.12 -33.65 15.95
N VAL A 14 5.10 -33.39 17.25
CA VAL A 14 4.75 -32.07 17.81
C VAL A 14 5.79 -31.02 17.44
N THR A 15 7.09 -31.35 17.50
CA THR A 15 8.15 -30.40 17.14
C THR A 15 8.13 -30.05 15.65
N ILE A 16 7.98 -31.03 14.76
CA ILE A 16 7.87 -30.78 13.31
C ILE A 16 6.65 -29.94 12.98
N LEU A 17 5.51 -30.22 13.61
CA LEU A 17 4.28 -29.46 13.39
C LEU A 17 4.43 -28.00 13.82
N SER A 18 5.13 -27.73 14.94
CA SER A 18 5.43 -26.36 15.38
C SER A 18 6.35 -25.60 14.40
N PHE A 19 7.36 -26.25 13.83
CA PHE A 19 8.25 -25.62 12.84
C PHE A 19 7.53 -25.29 11.52
N LEU A 20 6.58 -26.13 11.10
CA LEU A 20 5.78 -25.89 9.90
C LEU A 20 4.80 -24.72 10.06
N ILE A 21 4.23 -24.53 11.26
CA ILE A 21 3.30 -23.42 11.55
C ILE A 21 4.04 -22.08 11.63
N CYS A 22 5.25 -22.04 12.21
CA CYS A 22 6.03 -20.80 12.33
C CYS A 22 6.64 -20.30 11.02
N SER A 23 6.72 -21.13 9.97
CA SER A 23 7.31 -20.75 8.67
C SER A 23 6.39 -19.86 7.83
N PHE A 24 5.10 -19.73 8.18
CA PHE A 24 4.13 -18.91 7.45
C PHE A 24 3.89 -17.53 8.09
N ILE A 25 4.42 -17.28 9.29
CA ILE A 25 4.27 -15.98 9.98
C ILE A 25 5.47 -15.10 9.64
N GLY A 26 5.66 -14.86 8.35
CA GLY A 26 6.48 -13.76 7.85
C GLY A 26 5.65 -12.48 7.90
N VAL A 27 5.76 -11.74 9.00
CA VAL A 27 5.13 -10.42 9.17
C VAL A 27 5.80 -9.42 8.24
N SER A 28 5.04 -8.89 7.28
CA SER A 28 5.38 -7.71 6.47
C SER A 28 4.19 -6.74 6.51
N ILE A 29 3.86 -6.18 7.68
CA ILE A 29 2.68 -5.30 7.84
C ILE A 29 3.09 -3.80 7.83
N ALA A 30 4.32 -3.47 8.26
CA ALA A 30 4.71 -2.07 8.46
C ALA A 30 4.95 -1.25 7.18
N GLN A 31 5.24 -1.89 6.04
CA GLN A 31 5.57 -1.19 4.78
C GLN A 31 4.33 -0.86 3.94
N GLU A 32 3.27 -1.66 4.06
CA GLU A 32 2.00 -1.40 3.36
C GLU A 32 1.28 -0.19 3.95
N ASP A 33 1.33 -0.03 5.27
CA ASP A 33 0.65 1.07 5.97
C ASP A 33 1.25 2.45 5.61
N GLU A 34 2.58 2.57 5.56
CA GLU A 34 3.27 3.82 5.20
C GLU A 34 3.02 4.23 3.75
N LEU A 35 3.03 3.25 2.82
CA LEU A 35 2.73 3.49 1.42
C LEU A 35 1.27 3.96 1.24
N ASP A 36 0.33 3.38 1.97
CA ASP A 36 -1.08 3.77 1.94
C ASP A 36 -1.31 5.20 2.45
N GLU A 37 -0.61 5.61 3.51
CA GLU A 37 -0.66 7.00 4.00
C GLU A 37 -0.11 8.00 2.98
N ARG A 38 1.03 7.68 2.35
CA ARG A 38 1.61 8.53 1.30
C ARG A 38 0.68 8.69 0.10
N VAL A 39 0.05 7.60 -0.34
CA VAL A 39 -0.92 7.63 -1.46
C VAL A 39 -2.13 8.49 -1.08
N LYS A 40 -2.67 8.35 0.15
CA LYS A 40 -3.77 9.20 0.65
C LYS A 40 -3.39 10.68 0.69
N SER A 41 -2.18 11.01 1.17
CA SER A 41 -1.66 12.37 1.20
C SER A 41 -1.57 12.96 -0.21
N CYS A 42 -1.04 12.19 -1.18
CA CYS A 42 -0.98 12.58 -2.58
C CYS A 42 -2.38 12.85 -3.17
N ILE A 43 -3.35 11.97 -2.94
CA ILE A 43 -4.73 12.13 -3.43
C ILE A 43 -5.40 13.37 -2.80
N SER A 44 -5.12 13.66 -1.52
CA SER A 44 -5.59 14.88 -0.86
C SER A 44 -5.09 16.14 -1.58
N CYS A 45 -3.81 16.18 -1.96
CA CYS A 45 -3.25 17.25 -2.77
C CYS A 45 -3.94 17.39 -4.14
N CYS A 46 -4.20 16.28 -4.85
CA CYS A 46 -4.93 16.30 -6.12
C CYS A 46 -6.33 16.93 -5.98
N ASN A 47 -7.04 16.59 -4.89
CA ASN A 47 -8.37 17.16 -4.62
C ASN A 47 -8.31 18.67 -4.35
N ALA A 48 -7.31 19.14 -3.60
CA ALA A 48 -7.11 20.57 -3.36
C ALA A 48 -6.83 21.34 -4.67
N LYS A 49 -5.96 20.80 -5.54
CA LYS A 49 -5.70 21.38 -6.87
C LYS A 49 -6.94 21.36 -7.77
N THR A 50 -7.77 20.32 -7.70
CA THR A 50 -9.02 20.26 -8.46
C THR A 50 -9.98 21.38 -8.08
N GLN A 51 -10.12 21.67 -6.79
CA GLN A 51 -10.94 22.78 -6.32
C GLN A 51 -10.42 24.12 -6.86
N ALA A 52 -9.10 24.34 -6.81
CA ALA A 52 -8.48 25.54 -7.40
C ALA A 52 -8.70 25.60 -8.92
N CYS A 53 -8.58 24.48 -9.63
CA CYS A 53 -8.80 24.39 -11.07
C CYS A 53 -10.22 24.81 -11.44
N PHE A 54 -11.26 24.33 -10.73
CA PHE A 54 -12.65 24.72 -10.98
C PHE A 54 -12.94 26.20 -10.73
N ASN A 55 -12.13 26.87 -9.91
CA ASN A 55 -12.28 28.29 -9.65
C ASN A 55 -11.69 29.17 -10.76
N ILE A 56 -10.70 28.67 -11.51
CA ILE A 56 -9.95 29.44 -12.52
C ILE A 56 -10.39 29.04 -13.94
N ASN A 57 -10.73 27.77 -14.16
CA ASN A 57 -11.11 27.23 -15.46
C ASN A 57 -12.63 27.02 -15.56
N PRO A 58 -13.31 27.65 -16.54
CA PRO A 58 -14.73 27.42 -16.76
C PRO A 58 -15.01 26.02 -17.35
N ASP A 59 -14.03 25.43 -18.06
CA ASP A 59 -14.14 24.05 -18.56
C ASP A 59 -13.81 23.04 -17.47
N ARG A 60 -14.87 22.52 -16.84
CA ARG A 60 -14.74 21.51 -15.78
C ARG A 60 -14.19 20.18 -16.27
N ARG A 61 -14.31 19.86 -17.56
CA ARG A 61 -13.80 18.59 -18.10
C ARG A 61 -12.28 18.52 -18.02
N LEU A 62 -11.60 19.64 -18.29
CA LEU A 62 -10.14 19.72 -18.16
C LEU A 62 -9.70 19.43 -16.72
N CYS A 63 -10.35 20.04 -15.73
CA CYS A 63 -10.02 19.80 -14.32
C CYS A 63 -10.28 18.34 -13.90
N THR A 64 -11.33 17.69 -14.42
CA THR A 64 -11.57 16.27 -14.16
C THR A 64 -10.48 15.38 -14.75
N VAL A 65 -10.03 15.66 -15.98
CA VAL A 65 -8.94 14.92 -16.63
C VAL A 65 -7.64 15.08 -15.83
N GLU A 66 -7.32 16.30 -15.38
CA GLU A 66 -6.14 16.52 -14.54
C GLU A 66 -6.23 15.82 -13.18
N LEU A 67 -7.42 15.77 -12.57
CA LEU A 67 -7.64 14.98 -11.36
C LEU A 67 -7.39 13.48 -11.60
N GLU A 68 -7.92 12.92 -12.68
CA GLU A 68 -7.73 11.51 -13.04
C GLU A 68 -6.24 11.19 -13.26
N ASN A 69 -5.53 12.04 -14.00
CA ASN A 69 -4.09 11.92 -14.23
C ASN A 69 -3.27 12.03 -12.93
N CYS A 70 -3.63 12.97 -12.05
CA CYS A 70 -2.97 13.14 -10.75
C CYS A 70 -3.18 11.91 -9.85
N VAL A 71 -4.41 11.40 -9.77
CA VAL A 71 -4.71 10.18 -9.01
C VAL A 71 -3.98 8.95 -9.59
N ALA A 72 -3.86 8.85 -10.91
CA ALA A 72 -3.07 7.81 -11.55
C ALA A 72 -1.57 7.93 -11.21
N THR A 73 -1.05 9.15 -11.10
CA THR A 73 0.31 9.44 -10.63
C THR A 73 0.50 8.95 -9.19
N CYS A 74 -0.42 9.28 -8.28
CA CYS A 74 -0.36 8.81 -6.89
C CYS A 74 -0.39 7.28 -6.78
N LYS A 75 -1.33 6.62 -7.47
CA LYS A 75 -1.48 5.15 -7.44
C LYS A 75 -0.34 4.40 -8.10
N SER A 76 0.38 5.06 -9.00
CA SER A 76 1.57 4.50 -9.67
C SER A 76 2.86 4.85 -8.95
N GLU A 77 2.79 5.50 -7.78
CA GLU A 77 3.95 5.94 -6.99
C GLU A 77 4.84 6.91 -7.79
N GLY A 78 4.23 7.80 -8.57
CA GLY A 78 4.94 8.80 -9.38
C GLY A 78 5.44 8.32 -10.74
N LYS A 79 5.15 7.07 -11.14
CA LYS A 79 5.60 6.51 -12.43
C LYS A 79 4.81 7.08 -13.61
N SER A 80 3.53 7.37 -13.42
CA SER A 80 2.70 8.04 -14.43
C SER A 80 2.89 9.55 -14.37
N PRO A 81 2.92 10.24 -15.53
CA PRO A 81 3.02 11.70 -15.56
C PRO A 81 1.65 12.36 -15.31
N SER A 82 1.68 13.56 -14.72
CA SER A 82 0.55 14.48 -14.58
C SER A 82 1.09 15.91 -14.51
N GLU A 83 0.29 16.90 -14.93
CA GLU A 83 0.62 18.32 -14.69
C GLU A 83 0.70 18.65 -13.19
N TRP A 84 0.14 17.79 -12.33
CA TRP A 84 0.16 17.91 -10.87
C TRP A 84 1.06 16.86 -10.19
N SER A 85 2.10 16.37 -10.88
CA SER A 85 3.08 15.43 -10.32
C SER A 85 3.77 15.94 -9.04
N ASP A 86 3.78 17.26 -8.80
CA ASP A 86 4.27 17.86 -7.56
C ASP A 86 3.53 17.36 -6.30
N CYS A 87 2.30 16.87 -6.42
CA CYS A 87 1.56 16.25 -5.32
C CYS A 87 2.21 14.96 -4.81
N TRP A 88 2.87 14.18 -5.69
CA TRP A 88 3.59 12.97 -5.26
C TRP A 88 4.92 13.29 -4.60
N SER A 89 5.62 14.32 -5.07
CA SER A 89 6.86 14.79 -4.43
C SER A 89 6.58 15.36 -3.04
N GLN A 90 5.45 16.04 -2.85
CA GLN A 90 5.06 16.62 -1.55
C GLN A 90 4.53 15.58 -0.56
N SER A 91 4.13 14.40 -1.00
CA SER A 91 3.58 13.37 -0.10
C SER A 91 4.64 12.61 0.71
N GLU A 92 5.94 12.85 0.47
CA GLU A 92 7.05 12.31 1.27
C GLU A 92 7.25 13.01 2.63
N SER A 93 6.46 14.04 2.90
CA SER A 93 6.64 14.98 4.02
C SER A 93 5.87 14.59 5.28
#